data_AF-A0A1G2KUN2-F1
#
_entry.id   AF-A0A1G2KUN2-F1
#
_cell.length_a   1.000
_cell.length_b   1.000
_cell.length_c   1.000
_cell.angle_alpha   90.00
_cell.angle_beta   90.00
_cell.angle_gamma   90.00
#
_symmetry.space_group_name_H-M   'P 1'
#
loop_
_entity.id
_entity.type
_entity.pdbx_description
1 polymer ?
#
loop_
_entity_poly.entity_id
_entity_poly.type
_entity_poly.pdbx_seq_one_letter_code
_entity_poly.pdbx_strand_id
1 'polypeptide(L)'
;MDDRCRAVFIDRDGVVVRIVMRDGVPTSPFRREEFAMDPYAEDALKKIGAMGFKRFLASNQPDVAYDHLTYAEWKWMHRHVEKLSFDDMFVCMHGREDECECKKPKPGLLLDAAEKWNVDLSRSFMIGDTEADTKAARAAGVKSILIDAPYNQGVKSDYRVKSFMGAANLISALERGDMI
;
A
#
# COMPACT_ATOMS: atom_id res chain seq x y z
N MET A 1 16.83 -25.05 1.57
CA MET A 1 16.14 -24.19 0.59
C MET A 1 15.50 -23.07 1.38
N ASP A 2 15.64 -21.83 0.93
CA ASP A 2 15.01 -20.68 1.59
C ASP A 2 13.49 -20.78 1.40
N ASP A 3 12.77 -21.09 2.47
CA ASP A 3 11.30 -21.28 2.48
C ASP A 3 10.55 -19.95 2.64
N ARG A 4 11.27 -18.83 2.57
CA ARG A 4 10.68 -17.50 2.70
C ARG A 4 9.91 -17.10 1.44
N CYS A 5 8.71 -16.57 1.64
CA CYS A 5 7.91 -16.05 0.53
C CYS A 5 8.32 -14.63 0.15
N ARG A 6 8.01 -14.21 -1.08
CA ARG A 6 8.19 -12.81 -1.51
C ARG A 6 6.86 -12.10 -1.42
N ALA A 7 6.87 -10.81 -1.10
CA ALA A 7 5.65 -10.04 -0.97
C ALA A 7 5.69 -8.72 -1.75
N VAL A 8 4.50 -8.25 -2.08
CA VAL A 8 4.25 -6.87 -2.46
C VAL A 8 3.31 -6.30 -1.41
N PHE A 9 3.80 -5.32 -0.67
CA PHE A 9 3.04 -4.49 0.26
C PHE A 9 2.37 -3.36 -0.53
N ILE A 10 1.09 -3.12 -0.29
CA ILE A 10 0.27 -2.22 -1.11
C ILE A 10 -0.48 -1.28 -0.18
N ASP A 11 -0.32 0.03 -0.35
CA ASP A 11 -1.18 0.98 0.34
C ASP A 11 -2.62 0.91 -0.17
N ARG A 12 -3.56 1.43 0.62
CA ARG A 12 -4.98 1.47 0.24
C ARG A 12 -5.28 2.71 -0.60
N ASP A 13 -5.25 3.86 0.05
CA ASP A 13 -5.63 5.14 -0.53
C ASP A 13 -4.50 5.64 -1.43
N GLY A 14 -4.83 6.17 -2.60
CA GLY A 14 -3.85 6.55 -3.64
C GLY A 14 -3.38 5.40 -4.53
N VAL A 15 -3.68 4.14 -4.16
CA VAL A 15 -3.26 2.94 -4.90
C VAL A 15 -4.44 2.09 -5.36
N VAL A 16 -5.18 1.46 -4.44
CA VAL A 16 -6.39 0.67 -4.76
C VAL A 16 -7.68 1.45 -4.57
N VAL A 17 -7.67 2.48 -3.71
CA VAL A 17 -8.76 3.42 -3.48
C VAL A 17 -8.29 4.80 -3.91
N ARG A 18 -9.14 5.55 -4.61
CA ARG A 18 -8.81 6.92 -5.03
C ARG A 18 -8.84 7.86 -3.84
N ILE A 19 -7.87 8.77 -3.79
CA ILE A 19 -7.84 9.87 -2.82
C ILE A 19 -8.91 10.92 -3.13
N VAL A 20 -9.28 11.68 -2.11
CA VAL A 20 -10.12 12.88 -2.21
C VAL A 20 -9.25 14.10 -1.91
N MET A 21 -9.26 15.09 -2.79
CA MET A 21 -8.61 16.37 -2.52
C MET A 21 -9.51 17.24 -1.63
N ARG A 22 -9.03 17.59 -0.44
CA ARG A 22 -9.67 18.58 0.45
C ARG A 22 -8.69 19.71 0.72
N ASP A 23 -9.06 20.92 0.33
CA ASP A 23 -8.23 22.12 0.53
C ASP A 23 -6.79 21.97 0.02
N GLY A 24 -6.62 21.27 -1.10
CA GLY A 24 -5.31 21.00 -1.71
C GLY A 24 -4.52 19.85 -1.08
N VAL A 25 -5.08 19.17 -0.07
CA VAL A 25 -4.46 18.04 0.63
C VAL A 25 -5.12 16.72 0.18
N PRO A 26 -4.35 15.69 -0.20
CA PRO A 26 -4.90 14.36 -0.47
C PRO A 26 -5.35 13.71 0.84
N THR A 27 -6.58 13.19 0.85
CA THR A 27 -7.19 12.53 2.02
C THR A 27 -7.85 11.22 1.61
N SER A 28 -8.08 10.34 2.60
CA SER A 28 -8.97 9.19 2.43
C SER A 28 -10.41 9.65 2.16
N PRO A 29 -11.24 8.84 1.48
CA PRO A 29 -12.68 9.08 1.45
C PRO A 29 -13.26 9.03 2.87
N PHE A 30 -14.09 10.00 3.22
CA PHE A 30 -14.74 10.10 4.55
C PHE A 30 -16.20 9.61 4.53
N ARG A 31 -16.77 9.46 3.34
CA ARG A 31 -18.17 9.04 3.11
C ARG A 31 -18.29 8.15 1.87
N ARG A 32 -19.33 7.32 1.82
CA ARG A 32 -19.56 6.35 0.71
C ARG A 32 -19.57 6.98 -0.67
N GLU A 33 -20.08 8.20 -0.81
CA GLU A 33 -20.19 8.88 -2.11
C GLU A 33 -18.82 9.29 -2.67
N GLU A 34 -17.79 9.36 -1.82
CA GLU A 34 -16.41 9.62 -2.22
C GLU A 34 -15.64 8.34 -2.52
N PHE A 35 -16.15 7.18 -2.08
CA PHE A 35 -15.45 5.92 -2.23
C PHE A 35 -15.46 5.46 -3.69
N ALA A 36 -14.26 5.42 -4.29
CA ALA A 36 -14.04 4.89 -5.62
C ALA A 36 -12.74 4.07 -5.63
N MET A 37 -12.82 2.84 -6.14
CA MET A 37 -11.63 2.00 -6.33
C MET A 37 -10.94 2.29 -7.68
N ASP A 38 -9.65 1.99 -7.77
CA ASP A 38 -8.99 1.85 -9.07
C ASP A 38 -9.67 0.68 -9.83
N PRO A 39 -10.20 0.92 -11.04
CA PRO A 39 -10.90 -0.12 -11.81
C PRO A 39 -10.01 -1.30 -12.19
N TYR A 40 -8.68 -1.14 -12.16
CA TYR A 40 -7.69 -2.18 -12.47
C TYR A 40 -7.03 -2.77 -11.22
N ALA A 41 -7.50 -2.44 -10.02
CA ALA A 41 -6.93 -2.92 -8.76
C ALA A 41 -6.86 -4.46 -8.70
N GLU A 42 -7.96 -5.13 -9.03
CA GLU A 42 -8.04 -6.59 -8.99
C GLU A 42 -7.11 -7.25 -10.03
N ASP A 43 -7.03 -6.68 -11.23
CA ASP A 43 -6.17 -7.20 -12.29
C ASP A 43 -4.69 -7.04 -11.94
N ALA A 44 -4.32 -5.90 -11.35
CA ALA A 44 -2.96 -5.67 -10.86
C ALA A 44 -2.59 -6.65 -9.74
N LEU A 45 -3.50 -6.90 -8.78
CA LEU A 45 -3.30 -7.89 -7.73
C LEU A 45 -3.18 -9.31 -8.28
N LYS A 46 -4.04 -9.71 -9.23
CA LYS A 46 -3.93 -11.02 -9.88
C LYS A 46 -2.62 -11.18 -10.63
N LYS A 47 -2.18 -10.15 -11.34
CA LYS A 47 -0.88 -10.14 -12.03
C LYS A 47 0.29 -10.31 -11.05
N ILE A 48 0.26 -9.60 -9.92
CA ILE A 48 1.26 -9.74 -8.85
C ILE A 48 1.27 -11.18 -8.29
N GLY A 49 0.09 -11.72 -7.99
CA GLY A 49 -0.05 -13.09 -7.49
C GLY A 49 0.45 -14.15 -8.48
N ALA A 50 0.22 -13.96 -9.78
CA ALA A 50 0.69 -14.85 -10.83
C ALA A 50 2.23 -14.90 -10.95
N MET A 51 2.95 -13.89 -10.41
CA MET A 51 4.41 -13.88 -10.31
C MET A 51 4.93 -14.56 -9.03
N GLY A 52 4.04 -15.14 -8.22
CA GLY A 52 4.38 -15.84 -6.97
C GLY A 52 4.60 -14.93 -5.78
N PHE A 53 4.19 -13.65 -5.84
CA PHE A 53 4.22 -12.74 -4.70
C PHE A 53 2.96 -12.88 -3.85
N LYS A 54 3.13 -12.85 -2.54
CA LYS A 54 2.04 -12.54 -1.60
C LYS A 54 1.65 -11.07 -1.72
N ARG A 55 0.36 -10.76 -1.58
CA ARG A 55 -0.19 -9.40 -1.70
C ARG A 55 -0.72 -8.99 -0.34
N PHE A 56 -0.06 -8.03 0.29
CA PHE A 56 -0.45 -7.57 1.62
C PHE A 56 -0.88 -6.12 1.56
N LEU A 57 -2.09 -5.83 2.03
CA LEU A 57 -2.49 -4.45 2.26
C LEU A 57 -1.70 -3.94 3.48
N ALA A 58 -1.08 -2.77 3.37
CA ALA A 58 -0.38 -2.10 4.46
C ALA A 58 -0.81 -0.63 4.53
N SER A 59 -1.86 -0.35 5.31
CA SER A 59 -2.57 0.94 5.24
C SER A 59 -2.62 1.69 6.57
N ASN A 60 -2.40 3.01 6.50
CA ASN A 60 -2.64 3.94 7.60
C ASN A 60 -4.09 4.46 7.50
N GLN A 61 -4.86 4.34 8.58
CA GLN A 61 -6.26 4.80 8.69
C GLN A 61 -6.48 5.70 9.92
N PRO A 62 -5.69 6.78 10.09
CA PRO A 62 -5.79 7.66 11.26
C PRO A 62 -7.09 8.45 11.35
N ASP A 63 -7.76 8.68 10.23
CA ASP A 63 -8.99 9.46 10.20
C ASP A 63 -10.11 8.82 11.02
N VAL A 64 -9.98 7.53 11.35
CA VAL A 64 -10.83 6.84 12.34
C VAL A 64 -10.53 7.30 13.76
N ALA A 65 -9.26 7.48 14.13
CA ALA A 65 -8.88 7.99 15.45
C ALA A 65 -9.08 9.52 15.58
N TYR A 66 -9.03 10.26 14.47
CA TYR A 66 -9.29 11.70 14.44
C TYR A 66 -10.79 12.06 14.30
N ASP A 67 -11.68 11.06 14.31
CA ASP A 67 -13.12 11.23 14.12
C ASP A 67 -13.54 11.91 12.79
N HIS A 68 -12.64 12.01 11.81
CA HIS A 68 -12.95 12.49 10.46
C HIS A 68 -13.71 11.45 9.63
N LEU A 69 -13.45 10.16 9.89
CA LEU A 69 -14.07 9.01 9.24
C LEU A 69 -14.62 8.08 10.32
N THR A 70 -15.95 7.89 10.37
CA THR A 70 -16.52 6.97 11.35
C THR A 70 -16.07 5.52 11.09
N TYR A 71 -15.93 4.71 12.14
CA TYR A 71 -15.62 3.29 12.00
C TYR A 71 -16.64 2.54 11.12
N ALA A 72 -17.91 2.92 11.17
CA ALA A 72 -18.97 2.32 10.35
C ALA A 72 -18.74 2.58 8.85
N GLU A 73 -18.37 3.81 8.49
CA GLU A 73 -18.04 4.19 7.11
C GLU A 73 -16.74 3.53 6.65
N TRP A 74 -15.70 3.55 7.48
CA TRP A 74 -14.45 2.85 7.21
C TRP A 74 -14.70 1.35 6.94
N LYS A 75 -15.48 0.69 7.80
CA LYS A 75 -15.79 -0.75 7.67
C LYS A 75 -16.60 -1.05 6.41
N TRP A 76 -17.52 -0.15 6.02
CA TRP A 76 -18.25 -0.29 4.78
C TRP A 76 -17.33 -0.23 3.55
N MET A 77 -16.39 0.72 3.52
CA MET A 77 -15.38 0.83 2.46
C MET A 77 -14.42 -0.36 2.46
N HIS A 78 -13.95 -0.76 3.65
CA HIS A 78 -13.00 -1.85 3.81
C HIS A 78 -13.55 -3.18 3.29
N ARG A 79 -14.85 -3.46 3.48
CA ARG A 79 -15.53 -4.64 2.91
C ARG A 79 -15.48 -4.73 1.38
N HIS A 80 -15.28 -3.62 0.68
CA HIS A 80 -15.09 -3.65 -0.77
C HIS A 80 -13.66 -4.00 -1.13
N VAL A 81 -12.69 -3.51 -0.34
CA VAL A 81 -11.27 -3.85 -0.48
C VAL A 81 -11.01 -5.32 -0.10
N GLU A 82 -11.69 -5.85 0.92
CA GLU A 82 -11.65 -7.27 1.34
C GLU A 82 -12.07 -8.26 0.24
N LYS A 83 -12.81 -7.80 -0.78
CA LYS A 83 -13.21 -8.64 -1.93
C LYS A 83 -12.10 -8.78 -2.98
N LEU A 84 -11.06 -7.95 -2.89
CA LEU A 84 -9.92 -8.02 -3.79
C LEU A 84 -9.00 -9.17 -3.41
N SER A 85 -8.18 -9.62 -4.36
CA SER A 85 -7.25 -10.74 -4.21
C SER A 85 -6.03 -10.42 -3.35
N PHE A 86 -6.22 -9.95 -2.12
CA PHE A 86 -5.18 -9.85 -1.09
C PHE A 86 -5.01 -11.17 -0.35
N ASP A 87 -3.78 -11.49 0.06
CA ASP A 87 -3.48 -12.64 0.92
C ASP A 87 -3.69 -12.31 2.40
N ASP A 88 -3.46 -11.05 2.79
CA ASP A 88 -3.68 -10.54 4.15
C ASP A 88 -3.75 -9.01 4.17
N MET A 89 -4.24 -8.44 5.26
CA MET A 89 -4.40 -6.99 5.41
C MET A 89 -3.93 -6.49 6.78
N PHE A 90 -3.03 -5.52 6.76
CA PHE A 90 -2.44 -4.88 7.94
C PHE A 90 -2.84 -3.40 7.94
N VAL A 91 -3.57 -2.99 8.97
CA VAL A 91 -4.16 -1.65 9.06
C VAL A 91 -3.80 -1.02 10.40
N CYS A 92 -3.20 0.17 10.34
CA CYS A 92 -2.96 1.01 11.51
C CYS A 92 -4.08 2.05 11.66
N MET A 93 -4.90 1.97 12.71
CA MET A 93 -5.93 2.99 13.00
C MET A 93 -5.47 4.11 13.93
N HIS A 94 -4.24 4.05 14.42
CA HIS A 94 -3.71 5.01 15.38
C HIS A 94 -3.50 6.42 14.78
N GLY A 95 -3.79 7.42 15.62
CA GLY A 95 -3.45 8.81 15.45
C GLY A 95 -1.98 9.10 15.74
N ARG A 96 -1.62 10.39 15.74
CA ARG A 96 -0.24 10.84 15.99
C ARG A 96 0.17 10.68 17.46
N GLU A 97 -0.78 10.79 18.37
CA GLU A 97 -0.56 10.81 19.83
C GLU A 97 -0.41 9.42 20.45
N ASP A 98 -0.79 8.36 19.72
CA ASP A 98 -0.77 6.98 20.22
C ASP A 98 0.63 6.34 20.27
N GLU A 99 1.66 7.05 19.79
CA GLU A 99 3.07 6.61 19.75
C GLU A 99 3.33 5.20 19.16
N CYS A 100 2.38 4.63 18.40
CA CYS A 100 2.45 3.25 17.92
C CYS A 100 3.64 2.98 16.98
N GLU A 101 4.06 1.71 16.88
CA GLU A 101 5.13 1.26 15.99
C GLU A 101 4.65 0.89 14.57
N CYS A 102 3.34 0.73 14.38
CA CYS A 102 2.78 0.29 13.10
C CYS A 102 2.61 1.41 12.07
N LYS A 103 2.33 2.66 12.49
CA LYS A 103 1.99 3.74 11.57
C LYS A 103 3.15 4.11 10.65
N LYS A 104 2.98 3.96 9.33
CA LYS A 104 3.96 4.46 8.33
C LYS A 104 4.21 5.96 8.59
N PRO A 105 5.45 6.45 8.63
CA PRO A 105 6.68 5.90 8.02
C PRO A 105 7.42 4.82 8.84
N LYS A 106 6.93 4.42 10.02
CA LYS A 106 7.50 3.28 10.72
C LYS A 106 7.23 1.98 9.93
N PRO A 107 8.12 0.98 9.98
CA PRO A 107 7.98 -0.23 9.18
C PRO A 107 7.07 -1.28 9.81
N GLY A 108 6.43 -1.02 10.96
CA GLY A 108 5.74 -2.05 11.76
C GLY A 108 4.77 -2.92 10.97
N LEU A 109 3.88 -2.34 10.16
CA LEU A 109 2.94 -3.14 9.34
C LEU A 109 3.64 -4.11 8.37
N LEU A 110 4.80 -3.72 7.83
CA LEU A 110 5.59 -4.56 6.92
C LEU A 110 6.33 -5.66 7.69
N LEU A 111 6.85 -5.34 8.88
CA LEU A 111 7.55 -6.28 9.74
C LEU A 111 6.59 -7.32 10.33
N ASP A 112 5.40 -6.90 10.78
CA ASP A 112 4.36 -7.81 11.29
C ASP A 112 3.95 -8.84 10.23
N ALA A 113 3.79 -8.38 8.99
CA ALA A 113 3.50 -9.24 7.86
C ALA A 113 4.67 -10.18 7.53
N ALA A 114 5.91 -9.69 7.62
CA ALA A 114 7.09 -10.50 7.38
C ALA A 114 7.29 -11.59 8.42
N GLU A 115 7.02 -11.29 9.69
CA GLU A 115 7.04 -12.26 10.77
C GLU A 115 5.93 -13.31 10.58
N LYS A 116 4.69 -12.87 10.35
CA LYS A 116 3.54 -13.77 10.19
C LYS A 116 3.66 -14.71 9.00
N TRP A 117 4.19 -14.24 7.88
CA TRP A 117 4.22 -14.98 6.60
C TRP A 117 5.62 -15.45 6.19
N ASN A 118 6.62 -15.28 7.05
CA ASN A 118 8.02 -15.61 6.78
C ASN A 118 8.50 -14.98 5.45
N VAL A 119 8.38 -13.66 5.33
CA VAL A 119 8.67 -12.92 4.08
C VAL A 119 10.16 -12.61 3.95
N ASP A 120 10.72 -12.77 2.75
CA ASP A 120 12.00 -12.20 2.38
C ASP A 120 11.84 -10.73 1.94
N LEU A 121 12.05 -9.81 2.88
CA LEU A 121 11.92 -8.37 2.65
C LEU A 121 12.88 -7.87 1.55
N SER A 122 14.09 -8.44 1.44
CA SER A 122 15.09 -8.00 0.47
C SER A 122 14.68 -8.23 -1.00
N ARG A 123 13.72 -9.13 -1.22
CA ARG A 123 13.15 -9.50 -2.52
C ARG A 123 11.69 -9.07 -2.67
N SER A 124 11.26 -8.13 -1.83
CA SER A 124 9.88 -7.65 -1.74
C SER A 124 9.79 -6.17 -2.12
N PHE A 125 8.55 -5.72 -2.38
CA PHE A 125 8.26 -4.35 -2.81
C PHE A 125 7.20 -3.69 -1.94
N MET A 126 7.23 -2.37 -1.81
CA MET A 126 6.14 -1.55 -1.27
C MET A 126 5.63 -0.61 -2.37
N ILE A 127 4.33 -0.67 -2.64
CA ILE A 127 3.64 0.23 -3.57
C ILE A 127 2.81 1.23 -2.74
N GLY A 128 3.05 2.52 -2.96
CA GLY A 128 2.34 3.60 -2.28
C GLY A 128 2.36 4.89 -3.10
N ASP A 129 1.71 5.94 -2.60
CA ASP A 129 1.67 7.27 -3.21
C ASP A 129 2.26 8.36 -2.30
N THR A 130 2.62 8.03 -1.06
CA THR A 130 3.12 9.00 -0.07
C THR A 130 4.60 8.81 0.28
N GLU A 131 5.21 9.84 0.86
CA GLU A 131 6.55 9.74 1.45
C GLU A 131 6.58 8.76 2.65
N ALA A 132 5.46 8.57 3.34
CA ALA A 132 5.38 7.64 4.45
C ALA A 132 5.60 6.20 3.96
N ASP A 133 5.08 5.85 2.80
CA ASP A 133 5.27 4.53 2.18
C ASP A 133 6.72 4.26 1.83
N THR A 134 7.39 5.22 1.19
CA THR A 134 8.78 5.04 0.75
C THR A 134 9.74 4.99 1.94
N LYS A 135 9.45 5.76 3.01
CA LYS A 135 10.21 5.70 4.26
C LYS A 135 9.99 4.38 5.00
N ALA A 136 8.75 3.88 5.09
CA ALA A 136 8.47 2.58 5.68
C ALA A 136 9.14 1.45 4.89
N ALA A 137 9.11 1.52 3.56
CA ALA A 137 9.76 0.58 2.67
C ALA A 137 11.27 0.49 2.96
N ARG A 138 11.94 1.67 2.97
CA ARG A 138 13.37 1.77 3.26
C ARG A 138 13.71 1.26 4.66
N ALA A 139 12.91 1.59 5.67
CA ALA A 139 13.12 1.15 7.03
C ALA A 139 12.95 -0.38 7.18
N ALA A 140 12.06 -1.00 6.40
CA ALA A 140 11.88 -2.45 6.35
C ALA A 140 12.89 -3.18 5.44
N GLY A 141 13.67 -2.45 4.63
CA GLY A 141 14.59 -3.05 3.66
C GLY A 141 13.91 -3.63 2.40
N VAL A 142 12.72 -3.12 2.04
CA VAL A 142 12.01 -3.47 0.80
C VAL A 142 12.18 -2.36 -0.23
N LYS A 143 12.09 -2.68 -1.52
CA LYS A 143 12.16 -1.68 -2.60
C LYS A 143 10.84 -0.90 -2.70
N SER A 144 10.93 0.41 -2.87
CA SER A 144 9.78 1.31 -2.96
C SER A 144 9.39 1.61 -4.41
N ILE A 145 8.10 1.48 -4.72
CA ILE A 145 7.49 1.86 -5.99
C ILE A 145 6.44 2.94 -5.70
N LEU A 146 6.70 4.17 -6.13
CA LEU A 146 5.77 5.28 -5.91
C LEU A 146 4.85 5.46 -7.12
N ILE A 147 3.54 5.58 -6.88
CA ILE A 147 2.59 6.04 -7.90
C ILE A 147 2.70 7.55 -8.02
N ASP A 148 3.00 8.03 -9.22
CA ASP A 148 3.19 9.44 -9.53
C ASP A 148 1.87 10.20 -9.40
N ALA A 149 1.88 11.28 -8.62
CA ALA A 149 0.72 12.14 -8.40
C ALA A 149 1.15 13.60 -8.21
N PRO A 150 0.25 14.58 -8.47
CA PRO A 150 0.57 16.00 -8.31
C PRO A 150 1.02 16.39 -6.89
N TYR A 151 0.58 15.68 -5.85
CA TYR A 151 0.87 16.00 -4.45
C TYR A 151 2.15 15.36 -3.90
N ASN A 152 2.83 14.50 -4.67
CA ASN A 152 4.05 13.80 -4.22
C ASN A 152 5.31 14.16 -5.03
N GLN A 153 5.28 15.35 -5.64
CA GLN A 153 6.43 15.90 -6.34
C GLN A 153 7.61 16.04 -5.36
N GLY A 154 8.78 15.51 -5.75
CA GLY A 154 9.99 15.52 -4.90
C GLY A 154 10.11 14.36 -3.91
N VAL A 155 9.08 13.52 -3.74
CA VAL A 155 9.19 12.30 -2.94
C VAL A 155 10.16 11.32 -3.61
N LYS A 156 11.16 10.86 -2.85
CA LYS A 156 12.14 9.88 -3.32
C LYS A 156 11.60 8.46 -3.19
N SER A 157 11.88 7.63 -4.19
CA SER A 157 11.57 6.21 -4.25
C SER A 157 12.59 5.49 -5.14
N ASP A 158 12.66 4.16 -5.06
CA ASP A 158 13.52 3.34 -5.93
C ASP A 158 12.99 3.34 -7.36
N TYR A 159 11.66 3.28 -7.50
CA TYR A 159 10.98 3.36 -8.78
C TYR A 159 9.76 4.29 -8.71
N ARG A 160 9.34 4.80 -9.86
CA ARG A 160 8.15 5.65 -10.00
C ARG A 160 7.36 5.23 -11.23
N VAL A 161 6.04 5.10 -11.08
CA VAL A 161 5.11 4.63 -12.13
C VAL A 161 3.85 5.48 -12.12
N LYS A 162 3.03 5.43 -13.18
CA LYS A 162 1.83 6.27 -13.29
C LYS A 162 0.55 5.67 -12.69
N SER A 163 0.56 4.39 -12.32
CA SER A 163 -0.62 3.69 -11.84
C SER A 163 -0.26 2.39 -11.10
N PHE A 164 -1.23 1.81 -10.40
CA PHE A 164 -1.05 0.53 -9.73
C PHE A 164 -0.78 -0.61 -10.72
N MET A 165 -1.50 -0.64 -11.86
CA MET A 165 -1.17 -1.57 -12.95
C MET A 165 0.25 -1.33 -13.50
N GLY A 166 0.69 -0.08 -13.59
CA GLY A 166 2.07 0.27 -13.94
C GLY A 166 3.10 -0.35 -12.98
N ALA A 167 2.81 -0.36 -11.68
CA ALA A 167 3.65 -1.02 -10.68
C ALA A 167 3.72 -2.54 -10.91
N ALA A 168 2.58 -3.18 -11.18
CA ALA A 168 2.54 -4.62 -11.47
C ALA A 168 3.32 -4.97 -12.76
N ASN A 169 3.28 -4.11 -13.78
CA ASN A 169 4.07 -4.25 -15.01
C ASN A 169 5.57 -4.08 -14.75
N LEU A 170 5.95 -3.09 -13.94
CA LEU A 170 7.33 -2.85 -13.54
C LEU A 170 7.92 -4.07 -12.81
N ILE A 171 7.20 -4.60 -11.81
CA ILE A 171 7.64 -5.80 -11.09
C ILE A 171 7.83 -6.97 -12.05
N SER A 172 6.91 -7.15 -13.01
CA SER A 172 7.03 -8.18 -14.04
C SER A 172 8.26 -8.02 -14.93
N ALA A 173 8.69 -6.81 -15.23
CA ALA A 173 9.91 -6.54 -16.01
C ALA A 173 11.17 -6.82 -15.17
N LEU A 174 11.19 -6.37 -13.91
CA LEU A 174 12.29 -6.63 -12.97
C LEU A 174 12.51 -8.13 -12.76
N GLU A 175 11.44 -8.91 -12.65
CA GLU A 175 11.50 -10.37 -12.47
C GLU A 175 12.04 -11.11 -13.70
N ARG A 176 11.93 -10.52 -14.89
CA ARG A 176 12.47 -11.08 -16.14
C ARG A 176 13.91 -10.67 -16.40
N GLY A 177 14.44 -9.72 -15.63
CA GLY A 177 15.76 -9.14 -15.87
C GLY A 177 15.78 -8.17 -17.07
N ASP A 178 14.62 -7.63 -17.45
CA ASP A 178 14.53 -6.63 -18.51
C ASP A 178 15.27 -5.35 -18.05
N MET A 179 16.05 -4.71 -18.93
CA MET A 179 16.60 -3.39 -18.64
C MET A 179 15.47 -2.36 -18.67
N ILE A 180 15.26 -1.67 -17.56
CA ILE A 180 14.16 -0.73 -17.32
C ILE A 180 14.68 0.71 -17.31
#